data_AF-A0A960LLV8-F1
#
_entry.id   AF-A0A960LLV8-F1
#
_cell.length_a   1.000
_cell.length_b   1.000
_cell.length_c   1.000
_cell.angle_alpha   90.00
_cell.angle_beta   90.00
_cell.angle_gamma   90.00
#
_symmetry.space_group_name_H-M   'P 1'
#
loop_
_entity.id
_entity.type
_entity.pdbx_description
1 polymer ?
#
loop_
_entity_poly.entity_id
_entity_poly.type
_entity_poly.pdbx_seq_one_letter_code
_entity_poly.pdbx_strand_id
1 'polypeptide(L)'
;MSMRDPRNYFINPFQSRNISDNEMAAVTTDHIGKLGNQNSEGDWTARIAATAAAMAAFDDGITDNMTQGDFRKARKLAKNNLREALPKAVAGIAKWVEAEFGEGSPQVVQVIGSGVTTLYRLPDDEVENYLKKVIDGLTPLIGNGVDQARLTDATALKAQWDTIYAASEQSTADKRLSE
;
A
#
# COMPACT_ATOMS: atom_id res chain seq x y z
N MET A 1 22.03 22.89 -30.62
CA MET A 1 21.14 23.55 -29.65
C MET A 1 20.05 24.25 -30.43
N SER A 2 18.79 23.81 -30.31
CA SER A 2 17.66 24.56 -30.88
C SER A 2 17.41 25.78 -29.99
N MET A 3 17.39 26.97 -30.59
CA MET A 3 17.21 28.25 -29.89
C MET A 3 15.75 28.35 -29.43
N ARG A 4 15.52 28.47 -28.11
CA ARG A 4 14.18 28.66 -27.53
C ARG A 4 13.51 29.92 -28.14
N ASP A 5 12.23 29.84 -28.52
CA ASP A 5 11.48 30.94 -29.15
C ASP A 5 11.53 32.21 -28.28
N PRO A 6 11.97 33.37 -28.81
CA PRO A 6 12.06 34.63 -28.09
C PRO A 6 10.74 35.09 -27.44
N ARG A 7 9.59 34.68 -27.98
CA ARG A 7 8.27 34.99 -27.39
C ARG A 7 8.03 34.30 -26.04
N ASN A 8 8.72 33.20 -25.78
CA ASN A 8 8.61 32.48 -24.52
C ASN A 8 9.48 33.06 -23.40
N TYR A 9 10.32 34.08 -23.67
CA TYR A 9 11.17 34.69 -22.63
C TYR A 9 10.37 35.47 -21.58
N PHE A 10 9.17 35.93 -21.92
CA PHE A 10 8.27 36.63 -20.99
C PHE A 10 7.23 35.71 -20.35
N ILE A 11 7.17 34.44 -20.78
CA ILE A 11 6.30 33.44 -20.17
C ILE A 11 7.10 32.84 -19.03
N ASN A 12 6.66 33.05 -17.79
CA ASN A 12 7.26 32.38 -16.65
C ASN A 12 6.99 30.87 -16.75
N PRO A 13 7.99 30.03 -17.06
CA PRO A 13 7.78 28.60 -17.22
C PRO A 13 7.33 27.94 -15.90
N PHE A 14 7.69 28.50 -14.74
CA PHE A 14 7.26 28.02 -13.42
C PHE A 14 5.76 28.26 -13.14
N GLN A 15 5.09 29.09 -13.94
CA GLN A 15 3.64 29.36 -13.83
C GLN A 15 2.81 28.51 -14.80
N SER A 16 3.46 27.68 -15.62
CA SER A 16 2.75 26.76 -16.48
C SER A 16 2.14 25.63 -15.65
N ARG A 17 0.82 25.48 -15.73
CA ARG A 17 0.07 24.42 -15.02
C ARG A 17 0.48 23.00 -15.42
N ASN A 18 1.11 22.85 -16.59
CA ASN A 18 1.50 21.56 -17.17
C ASN A 18 3.01 21.40 -17.31
N ILE A 19 3.83 22.18 -16.58
CA ILE A 19 5.28 21.95 -16.60
C ILE A 19 5.58 20.56 -16.03
N SER A 20 6.34 19.76 -16.76
CA SER A 20 6.80 18.46 -16.28
C SER A 20 7.98 18.61 -15.32
N ASP A 21 8.21 17.63 -14.45
CA ASP A 21 9.35 17.63 -13.51
C ASP A 21 10.70 17.79 -14.24
N ASN A 22 10.87 17.08 -15.36
CA ASN A 22 12.04 17.19 -16.23
C ASN A 22 12.21 18.59 -16.80
N GLU A 23 11.12 19.25 -17.16
CA GLU A 23 11.14 20.61 -17.69
C GLU A 23 11.41 21.64 -16.59
N MET A 24 10.91 21.41 -15.38
CA MET A 24 11.24 22.20 -14.19
C MET A 24 12.72 22.10 -13.84
N ALA A 25 13.29 20.89 -13.86
CA ALA A 25 14.72 20.64 -13.65
C ALA A 25 15.59 21.34 -14.72
N ALA A 26 15.19 21.24 -16.00
CA ALA A 26 15.90 21.85 -17.11
C ALA A 26 15.87 23.38 -17.05
N VAL A 27 14.73 23.97 -16.69
CA VAL A 27 14.60 25.43 -16.52
C VAL A 27 15.40 25.91 -15.32
N THR A 28 15.37 25.20 -14.20
CA THR A 28 16.11 25.56 -12.97
C THR A 28 17.62 25.48 -13.18
N THR A 29 18.09 24.44 -13.88
CA THR A 29 19.51 24.30 -14.25
C THR A 29 19.96 25.42 -15.19
N ASP A 30 19.15 25.76 -16.20
CA ASP A 30 19.42 26.89 -17.10
C ASP A 30 19.43 28.24 -16.34
N HIS A 31 18.55 28.43 -15.37
CA HIS A 31 18.51 29.62 -14.53
C HIS A 31 19.77 29.75 -13.65
N ILE A 32 20.17 28.67 -12.97
CA ILE A 32 21.41 28.63 -12.18
C ILE A 32 22.63 28.91 -13.06
N GLY A 33 22.69 28.33 -14.27
CA GLY A 33 23.75 28.58 -15.23
C GLY A 33 23.84 30.04 -15.67
N LYS A 34 22.69 30.69 -15.93
CA LYS A 34 22.63 32.13 -16.26
C LYS A 34 23.10 33.00 -15.10
N LEU A 35 22.64 32.72 -13.88
CA LEU A 35 23.09 33.46 -12.69
C LEU A 35 24.59 33.27 -12.45
N GLY A 36 25.10 32.04 -12.60
CA GLY A 36 26.52 31.74 -12.49
C GLY A 36 27.37 32.52 -13.49
N ASN A 37 26.93 32.59 -14.75
CA ASN A 37 27.60 33.37 -15.80
C ASN A 37 27.59 34.89 -15.52
N GLN A 38 26.66 35.37 -14.70
CA GLN A 38 26.55 36.78 -14.29
C GLN A 38 27.20 37.06 -12.93
N ASN A 39 27.84 36.06 -12.30
CA ASN A 39 28.32 36.14 -10.91
C ASN A 39 29.81 36.51 -10.77
N SER A 40 30.32 37.42 -11.61
CA SER A 40 31.73 37.84 -11.61
C SER A 40 32.19 38.43 -10.28
N GLU A 41 31.29 39.14 -9.59
CA GLU A 41 31.56 39.85 -8.33
C GLU A 41 31.01 39.09 -7.10
N GLY A 42 30.38 37.94 -7.31
CA GLY A 42 29.85 37.08 -6.23
C GLY A 42 28.45 37.45 -5.72
N ASP A 43 27.82 38.51 -6.23
CA ASP A 43 26.50 39.01 -5.80
C ASP A 43 25.35 37.99 -5.87
N TRP A 44 25.45 37.01 -6.77
CA TRP A 44 24.42 36.00 -7.00
C TRP A 44 24.68 34.69 -6.25
N THR A 45 25.81 34.56 -5.54
CA THR A 45 26.25 33.32 -4.89
C THR A 45 25.17 32.75 -3.95
N ALA A 46 24.58 33.59 -3.11
CA ALA A 46 23.53 33.16 -2.17
C ALA A 46 22.26 32.69 -2.89
N ARG A 47 21.88 33.34 -4.00
CA ARG A 47 20.69 32.99 -4.79
C ARG A 47 20.91 31.69 -5.56
N ILE A 48 22.10 31.49 -6.13
CA ILE A 48 22.50 30.25 -6.79
C ILE A 48 22.42 29.08 -5.79
N ALA A 49 23.01 29.23 -4.60
CA ALA A 49 22.97 28.22 -3.56
C ALA A 49 21.54 27.91 -3.09
N ALA A 50 20.72 28.94 -2.85
CA ALA A 50 19.32 28.77 -2.46
C ALA A 50 18.50 28.05 -3.54
N THR A 51 18.72 28.38 -4.82
CA THR A 51 18.01 27.75 -5.94
C THR A 51 18.42 26.29 -6.12
N ALA A 52 19.71 25.99 -5.98
CA ALA A 52 20.23 24.62 -6.02
C ALA A 52 19.69 23.77 -4.86
N ALA A 53 19.61 24.34 -3.65
CA ALA A 53 19.04 23.65 -2.49
C ALA A 53 17.53 23.38 -2.66
N ALA A 54 16.78 24.35 -3.21
CA ALA A 54 15.36 24.18 -3.50
C ALA A 54 15.12 23.11 -4.57
N MET A 55 15.97 23.05 -5.61
CA MET A 55 15.91 22.00 -6.64
C MET A 55 16.17 20.61 -6.04
N ALA A 56 17.21 20.47 -5.20
CA ALA A 56 17.51 19.20 -4.54
C ALA A 56 16.35 18.72 -3.67
N ALA A 57 15.75 19.62 -2.87
CA ALA A 57 14.58 19.29 -2.05
C ALA A 57 13.36 18.89 -2.90
N PHE A 58 13.20 19.49 -4.08
CA PHE A 58 12.13 19.13 -5.03
C PHE A 58 12.33 17.72 -5.62
N ASP A 59 13.54 17.40 -6.08
CA ASP A 59 13.90 16.08 -6.62
C ASP A 59 13.78 14.97 -5.57
N ASP A 60 14.23 15.25 -4.34
CA ASP A 60 14.08 14.35 -3.19
C ASP A 60 12.58 14.09 -2.93
N GLY A 61 11.75 15.14 -2.94
CA GLY A 61 10.30 15.03 -2.77
C GLY A 61 9.61 14.18 -3.85
N ILE A 62 10.03 14.25 -5.11
CA ILE A 62 9.53 13.37 -6.18
C ILE A 62 9.91 11.92 -5.88
N THR A 63 11.18 11.67 -5.54
CA THR A 63 11.69 10.33 -5.26
C THR A 63 11.00 9.68 -4.07
N ASP A 64 10.76 10.46 -3.01
CA ASP A 64 10.01 10.03 -1.83
C ASP A 64 8.57 9.68 -2.19
N ASN A 65 7.89 10.51 -2.98
CA ASN A 65 6.52 10.26 -3.43
C ASN A 65 6.40 8.98 -4.28
N MET A 66 7.35 8.75 -5.19
CA MET A 66 7.42 7.52 -5.97
C MET A 66 7.62 6.30 -5.07
N THR A 67 8.59 6.37 -4.16
CA THR A 67 8.90 5.31 -3.18
C THR A 67 7.68 4.97 -2.31
N GLN A 68 7.02 5.98 -1.76
CA GLN A 68 5.77 5.81 -1.01
C GLN A 68 4.66 5.22 -1.88
N GLY A 69 4.58 5.63 -3.16
CA GLY A 69 3.70 5.02 -4.16
C GLY A 69 3.87 3.51 -4.27
N ASP A 70 5.11 3.04 -4.35
CA ASP A 70 5.41 1.61 -4.50
C ASP A 70 5.15 0.82 -3.22
N PHE A 71 5.45 1.37 -2.04
CA PHE A 71 5.05 0.75 -0.77
C PHE A 71 3.53 0.61 -0.64
N ARG A 72 2.77 1.62 -1.07
CA ARG A 72 1.30 1.56 -1.09
C ARG A 72 0.79 0.44 -1.99
N LYS A 73 1.34 0.31 -3.21
CA LYS A 73 0.99 -0.78 -4.14
C LYS A 73 1.34 -2.15 -3.53
N ALA A 74 2.53 -2.30 -2.93
CA ALA A 74 2.97 -3.55 -2.33
C ALA A 74 2.04 -4.02 -1.20
N ARG A 75 1.61 -3.10 -0.31
CA ARG A 75 0.66 -3.42 0.76
C ARG A 75 -0.71 -3.82 0.23
N LYS A 76 -1.21 -3.13 -0.81
CA LYS A 76 -2.48 -3.50 -1.48
C LYS A 76 -2.39 -4.87 -2.14
N LEU A 77 -1.27 -5.17 -2.81
CA LEU A 77 -1.03 -6.48 -3.41
C LEU A 77 -0.96 -7.59 -2.35
N ALA A 78 -0.27 -7.36 -1.22
CA ALA A 78 -0.20 -8.32 -0.12
C ALA A 78 -1.60 -8.65 0.44
N LYS A 79 -2.46 -7.64 0.62
CA LYS A 79 -3.86 -7.85 1.01
C LYS A 79 -4.62 -8.71 0.00
N ASN A 80 -4.53 -8.37 -1.30
CA ASN A 80 -5.24 -9.09 -2.34
C ASN A 80 -4.78 -10.56 -2.43
N ASN A 81 -3.46 -10.80 -2.36
CA ASN A 81 -2.91 -12.16 -2.36
C ASN A 81 -3.42 -12.98 -1.17
N LEU A 82 -3.47 -12.39 0.03
CA LEU A 82 -4.05 -13.06 1.19
C LEU A 82 -5.55 -13.29 1.00
N ARG A 83 -6.29 -12.30 0.47
CA ARG A 83 -7.72 -12.41 0.18
C ARG A 83 -8.04 -13.61 -0.72
N GLU A 84 -7.24 -13.81 -1.76
CA GLU A 84 -7.36 -14.94 -2.68
C GLU A 84 -7.03 -16.28 -2.03
N ALA A 85 -6.07 -16.31 -1.08
CA ALA A 85 -5.66 -17.52 -0.38
C ALA A 85 -6.61 -17.94 0.75
N LEU A 86 -7.34 -17.01 1.35
CA LEU A 86 -8.19 -17.23 2.53
C LEU A 86 -9.21 -18.38 2.37
N PRO A 87 -9.99 -18.49 1.28
CA PRO A 87 -10.95 -19.58 1.12
C PRO A 87 -10.30 -20.96 1.17
N LYS A 88 -9.10 -21.10 0.61
CA LYS A 88 -8.33 -22.35 0.64
C LYS A 88 -7.83 -22.66 2.05
N ALA A 89 -7.34 -21.65 2.78
CA ALA A 89 -6.89 -21.82 4.15
C ALA A 89 -8.05 -22.27 5.07
N VAL A 90 -9.21 -21.62 4.97
CA VAL A 90 -10.40 -22.01 5.75
C VAL A 90 -10.96 -23.37 5.31
N ALA A 91 -10.88 -23.73 4.03
CA ALA A 91 -11.23 -25.07 3.57
C ALA A 91 -10.30 -26.14 4.16
N GLY A 92 -9.02 -25.81 4.39
CA GLY A 92 -8.08 -26.68 5.12
C GLY A 92 -8.55 -26.94 6.56
N ILE A 93 -8.99 -25.88 7.25
CA ILE A 93 -9.57 -25.98 8.60
C ILE A 93 -10.83 -26.88 8.59
N ALA A 94 -11.74 -26.66 7.64
CA ALA A 94 -12.95 -27.48 7.51
C ALA A 94 -12.62 -28.96 7.33
N LYS A 95 -11.65 -29.29 6.47
CA LYS A 95 -11.22 -30.67 6.23
C LYS A 95 -10.65 -31.35 7.48
N TRP A 96 -9.99 -30.62 8.37
CA TRP A 96 -9.54 -31.19 9.64
C TRP A 96 -10.70 -31.57 10.56
N VAL A 97 -11.74 -30.73 10.58
CA VAL A 97 -12.96 -31.01 11.37
C VAL A 97 -13.74 -32.17 10.74
N GLU A 98 -13.86 -32.21 9.41
CA GLU A 98 -14.46 -33.33 8.67
C GLU A 98 -13.72 -34.65 8.91
N ALA A 99 -12.39 -34.62 8.96
CA ALA A 99 -11.59 -35.81 9.22
C ALA A 99 -11.84 -36.42 10.61
N GLU A 100 -12.23 -35.60 11.59
CA GLU A 100 -12.45 -36.03 12.97
C GLU A 100 -13.91 -36.42 13.23
N PHE A 101 -14.86 -35.63 12.75
CA PHE A 101 -16.29 -35.78 13.07
C PHE A 101 -17.12 -36.33 11.92
N GLY A 102 -16.53 -36.51 10.74
CA GLY A 102 -17.21 -36.91 9.52
C GLY A 102 -17.69 -35.73 8.68
N GLU A 103 -17.77 -35.96 7.37
CA GLU A 103 -18.26 -35.00 6.39
C GLU A 103 -19.73 -34.61 6.68
N GLY A 104 -20.03 -33.31 6.63
CA GLY A 104 -21.38 -32.79 6.89
C GLY A 104 -21.84 -32.86 8.35
N SER A 105 -20.95 -33.21 9.29
CA SER A 105 -21.28 -33.24 10.71
C SER A 105 -21.67 -31.86 11.26
N PRO A 106 -22.48 -31.79 12.34
CA PRO A 106 -22.83 -30.52 12.98
C PRO A 106 -21.62 -29.66 13.36
N GLN A 107 -20.49 -30.30 13.71
CA GLN A 107 -19.23 -29.64 14.06
C GLN A 107 -18.62 -28.90 12.87
N VAL A 108 -18.70 -29.45 11.66
CA VAL A 108 -18.26 -28.78 10.44
C VAL A 108 -19.12 -27.54 10.18
N VAL A 109 -20.45 -27.67 10.30
CA VAL A 109 -21.38 -26.54 10.15
C VAL A 109 -21.13 -25.48 11.22
N GLN A 110 -20.80 -25.87 12.45
CA GLN A 110 -20.46 -24.95 13.53
C GLN A 110 -19.20 -24.12 13.24
N VAL A 111 -18.21 -24.70 12.54
CA VAL A 111 -16.94 -24.04 12.25
C VAL A 111 -17.02 -23.14 11.01
N ILE A 112 -17.56 -23.64 9.90
CA ILE A 112 -17.59 -22.87 8.63
C ILE A 112 -18.92 -22.21 8.31
N GLY A 113 -19.98 -22.48 9.08
CA GLY A 113 -21.29 -21.83 8.93
C GLY A 113 -21.84 -21.92 7.51
N SER A 114 -21.94 -20.77 6.84
CA SER A 114 -22.40 -20.63 5.45
C SER A 114 -21.41 -21.12 4.39
N GLY A 115 -20.24 -21.60 4.81
CA GLY A 115 -19.24 -22.23 3.97
C GLY A 115 -18.20 -21.25 3.41
N VAL A 116 -17.08 -21.83 2.96
CA VAL A 116 -15.88 -21.12 2.50
C VAL A 116 -16.11 -20.22 1.29
N THR A 117 -17.15 -20.48 0.49
CA THR A 117 -17.48 -19.66 -0.68
C THR A 117 -17.96 -18.27 -0.31
N THR A 118 -18.47 -18.10 0.93
CA THR A 118 -18.88 -16.81 1.49
C THR A 118 -17.70 -15.82 1.49
N LEU A 119 -16.48 -16.31 1.73
CA LEU A 119 -15.27 -15.49 1.72
C LEU A 119 -15.00 -14.80 0.38
N TYR A 120 -15.43 -15.34 -0.76
CA TYR A 120 -15.26 -14.66 -2.06
C TYR A 120 -16.14 -13.42 -2.22
N ARG A 121 -17.23 -13.34 -1.45
CA ARG A 121 -18.27 -12.31 -1.62
C ARG A 121 -18.33 -11.32 -0.47
N LEU A 122 -17.70 -11.65 0.66
CA LEU A 122 -17.64 -10.74 1.80
C LEU A 122 -16.86 -9.47 1.43
N PRO A 123 -17.30 -8.30 1.89
CA PRO A 123 -16.45 -7.12 1.86
C PRO A 123 -15.27 -7.32 2.83
N ASP A 124 -14.15 -6.62 2.58
CA ASP A 124 -12.89 -6.86 3.31
C ASP A 124 -13.01 -6.60 4.82
N ASP A 125 -13.80 -5.61 5.22
CA ASP A 125 -14.09 -5.28 6.62
C ASP A 125 -14.85 -6.39 7.37
N GLU A 126 -15.60 -7.24 6.67
CA GLU A 126 -16.34 -8.37 7.27
C GLU A 126 -15.53 -9.68 7.33
N VAL A 127 -14.35 -9.72 6.72
CA VAL A 127 -13.50 -10.93 6.72
C VAL A 127 -13.03 -11.26 8.13
N GLU A 128 -12.70 -10.24 8.93
CA GLU A 128 -12.30 -10.41 10.32
C GLU A 128 -13.40 -11.12 11.12
N ASN A 129 -14.64 -10.66 10.98
CA ASN A 129 -15.81 -11.23 11.65
C ASN A 129 -16.05 -12.68 11.24
N TYR A 130 -15.84 -13.01 9.97
CA TYR A 130 -15.95 -14.39 9.50
C TYR A 130 -14.85 -15.28 10.11
N LEU A 131 -13.59 -14.84 10.10
CA LEU A 131 -12.48 -15.61 10.69
C LEU A 131 -12.66 -15.79 12.20
N LYS A 132 -13.20 -14.78 12.89
CA LYS A 132 -13.57 -14.90 14.29
C LYS A 132 -14.62 -16.00 14.52
N LYS A 133 -15.65 -16.10 13.67
CA LYS A 133 -16.65 -17.18 13.77
C LYS A 133 -16.02 -18.56 13.59
N VAL A 134 -15.05 -18.71 12.70
CA VAL A 134 -14.30 -19.97 12.53
C VAL A 134 -13.57 -20.34 13.82
N ILE A 135 -12.89 -19.39 14.45
CA ILE A 135 -12.18 -19.60 15.73
C ILE A 135 -13.17 -19.94 16.86
N ASP A 136 -14.26 -19.19 16.96
CA ASP A 136 -15.29 -19.42 17.99
C ASP A 136 -15.96 -20.79 17.80
N GLY A 137 -16.13 -21.27 16.56
CA GLY A 137 -16.62 -22.61 16.25
C GLY A 137 -15.63 -23.73 16.55
N LEU A 138 -14.32 -23.50 16.37
CA LEU A 138 -13.27 -24.47 16.69
C LEU A 138 -13.02 -24.63 18.20
N THR A 139 -13.12 -23.53 18.95
CA THR A 139 -12.79 -23.48 20.38
C THR A 139 -13.46 -24.57 21.22
N PRO A 140 -14.79 -24.84 21.12
CA PRO A 140 -15.44 -25.89 21.90
C PRO A 140 -15.08 -27.32 21.47
N LEU A 141 -14.42 -27.50 20.31
CA LEU A 141 -13.99 -28.81 19.82
C LEU A 141 -12.61 -29.22 20.37
N ILE A 142 -11.91 -28.32 21.07
CA ILE A 142 -10.61 -28.61 21.68
C ILE A 142 -10.74 -29.76 22.68
N GLY A 143 -9.85 -30.74 22.55
CA GLY A 143 -9.84 -31.93 23.41
C GLY A 143 -10.88 -32.99 23.03
N ASN A 144 -11.77 -32.69 22.08
CA ASN A 144 -12.74 -33.63 21.50
C ASN A 144 -12.37 -33.98 20.05
N GLY A 145 -11.08 -34.17 19.77
CA GLY A 145 -10.57 -34.52 18.43
C GLY A 145 -10.01 -33.34 17.62
N VAL A 146 -10.17 -32.10 18.10
CA VAL A 146 -9.40 -30.94 17.63
C VAL A 146 -8.31 -30.62 18.65
N ASP A 147 -7.09 -30.40 18.18
CA ASP A 147 -5.95 -30.02 19.03
C ASP A 147 -5.78 -28.50 19.15
N GLN A 148 -4.96 -28.08 20.11
CA GLN A 148 -4.64 -26.66 20.33
C GLN A 148 -3.86 -26.04 19.16
N ALA A 149 -3.12 -26.86 18.39
CA ALA A 149 -2.33 -26.38 17.27
C ALA A 149 -3.24 -25.85 16.14
N ARG A 150 -4.32 -26.56 15.81
CA ARG A 150 -5.31 -26.13 14.81
C ARG A 150 -6.00 -24.82 15.20
N LEU A 151 -6.33 -24.62 16.48
CA LEU A 151 -6.86 -23.33 16.94
C LEU A 151 -5.82 -22.21 16.81
N THR A 152 -4.56 -22.52 17.10
CA THR A 152 -3.45 -21.58 16.97
C THR A 152 -3.27 -21.14 15.52
N ASP A 153 -3.34 -22.06 14.56
CA ASP A 153 -3.27 -21.76 13.13
C ASP A 153 -4.43 -20.87 12.66
N ALA A 154 -5.67 -21.16 13.08
CA ALA A 154 -6.83 -20.33 12.76
C ALA A 154 -6.71 -18.91 13.35
N THR A 155 -6.19 -18.81 14.58
CA THR A 155 -5.93 -17.53 15.25
C THR A 155 -4.84 -16.74 14.53
N ALA A 156 -3.77 -17.40 14.11
CA ALA A 156 -2.69 -16.79 13.33
C ALA A 156 -3.19 -16.28 11.98
N LEU A 157 -4.07 -17.02 11.30
CA LEU A 157 -4.68 -16.58 10.04
C LEU A 157 -5.48 -15.28 10.20
N LYS A 158 -6.26 -15.16 11.29
CA LYS A 158 -6.97 -13.91 11.61
C LYS A 158 -5.99 -12.77 11.89
N ALA A 159 -4.98 -13.01 12.74
CA ALA A 159 -3.99 -11.98 13.07
C ALA A 159 -3.21 -11.48 11.84
N GLN A 160 -2.90 -12.38 10.90
CA GLN A 160 -2.29 -12.03 9.61
C GLN A 160 -3.23 -11.15 8.77
N TRP A 161 -4.51 -11.50 8.70
CA TRP A 161 -5.52 -10.68 8.02
C TRP A 161 -5.60 -9.28 8.62
N ASP A 162 -5.79 -9.16 9.93
CA ASP A 162 -5.94 -7.88 10.63
C ASP A 162 -4.73 -6.96 10.38
N THR A 163 -3.52 -7.52 10.46
CA THR A 163 -2.26 -6.79 10.25
C THR A 163 -2.15 -6.27 8.81
N ILE A 164 -2.41 -7.13 7.83
CA ILE A 164 -2.27 -6.78 6.40
C ILE A 164 -3.39 -5.83 5.96
N TYR A 165 -4.62 -6.04 6.45
CA TYR A 165 -5.75 -5.17 6.16
C TYR A 165 -5.51 -3.75 6.70
N ALA A 166 -5.11 -3.62 7.98
CA ALA A 166 -4.77 -2.33 8.58
C ALA A 166 -3.65 -1.60 7.81
N ALA A 167 -2.59 -2.31 7.43
CA ALA A 167 -1.50 -1.73 6.63
C ALA A 167 -1.98 -1.24 5.25
N SER A 168 -2.90 -1.97 4.62
CA SER A 168 -3.55 -1.55 3.36
C SER A 168 -4.39 -0.28 3.55
N GLU A 169 -5.18 -0.18 4.62
CA GLU A 169 -6.03 0.98 4.87
C GLU A 169 -5.23 2.22 5.24
N GLN A 170 -4.16 2.05 6.02
CA GLN A 170 -3.21 3.14 6.27
C GLN A 170 -2.62 3.67 4.96
N SER A 171 -2.28 2.80 4.00
CA SER A 171 -1.81 3.23 2.68
C SER A 171 -2.85 4.03 1.87
N THR A 172 -4.15 3.80 2.08
CA THR A 172 -5.20 4.67 1.52
C THR A 172 -5.22 6.02 2.21
N ALA A 173 -5.11 6.04 3.54
CA ALA A 173 -5.11 7.27 4.34
C ALA A 173 -3.89 8.16 4.02
N ASP A 174 -2.69 7.56 3.94
CA ASP A 174 -1.44 8.25 3.60
C ASP A 174 -1.53 8.91 2.23
N LYS A 175 -2.20 8.26 1.25
CA LYS A 175 -2.45 8.86 -0.06
C LYS A 175 -3.27 10.15 0.04
N ARG A 176 -4.29 10.18 0.88
CA ARG A 176 -5.17 11.35 1.06
C ARG A 176 -4.49 12.52 1.76
N LEU A 177 -3.41 12.27 2.49
CA LEU A 177 -2.61 13.30 3.18
C LEU A 177 -1.45 13.81 2.33
N SER A 178 -1.02 13.04 1.32
CA SER A 178 0.04 13.41 0.36
C SER A 178 -0.46 14.16 -0.89
N GLU A 179 -1.78 14.28 -1.06
CA GLU A 179 -2.45 15.03 -2.14
C GLU A 179 -2.85 16.44 -1.66
#